data_AF-H1VS69-F1
#
_entry.id   AF-H1VS69-F1
#
_cell.length_a   1.000
_cell.length_b   1.000
_cell.length_c   1.000
_cell.angle_alpha   90.00
_cell.angle_beta   90.00
_cell.angle_gamma   90.00
#
_symmetry.space_group_name_H-M   'P 1'
#
loop_
_entity.id
_entity.type
_entity.pdbx_description
1 polymer ?
#
loop_
_entity_poly.entity_id
_entity_poly.type
_entity_poly.pdbx_seq_one_letter_code
_entity_poly.pdbx_strand_id
1 'polypeptide(L)'
;MAEESSRCGECIRTGRSQCDGNNVANALSRCMSEQRKIEKEEREAEEEMEVLQVQLSTALGRLSRLRKQKRFLKDRGSELIRRGLQSLDELEAQDREVAEAEARVEQDLVSWGAGEVFDWSSLGVGSDFAELGPLSPSRGTAEGPAGNVGGS
;
A
#
# COMPACT_ATOMS: atom_id res chain seq x y z
N MET A 1 -68.24 -44.53 -29.84
CA MET A 1 -67.63 -43.28 -29.34
C MET A 1 -68.28 -43.01 -28.00
N ALA A 2 -67.53 -43.01 -26.90
CA ALA A 2 -68.11 -42.76 -25.58
C ALA A 2 -68.33 -41.26 -25.43
N GLU A 3 -69.56 -40.83 -25.17
CA GLU A 3 -69.84 -39.44 -24.83
C GLU A 3 -69.07 -39.06 -23.56
N GLU A 4 -68.13 -38.13 -23.69
CA GLU A 4 -67.40 -37.58 -22.55
C GLU A 4 -68.34 -36.70 -21.74
N SER A 5 -68.97 -37.30 -20.72
CA SER A 5 -69.79 -36.57 -19.77
C SER A 5 -68.90 -35.63 -18.94
N SER A 6 -69.24 -34.34 -18.90
CA SER A 6 -68.57 -33.34 -18.06
C SER A 6 -68.80 -33.54 -16.56
N ARG A 7 -69.60 -34.56 -16.19
CA ARG A 7 -69.99 -34.88 -14.82
C ARG A 7 -69.19 -36.08 -14.32
N CYS A 8 -68.71 -36.03 -13.08
CA CYS A 8 -68.06 -37.18 -12.47
C CYS A 8 -69.05 -38.34 -12.25
N GLY A 9 -68.55 -39.57 -12.13
CA GLY A 9 -69.38 -40.77 -11.99
C GLY A 9 -70.38 -40.71 -10.82
N GLU A 10 -70.06 -39.99 -9.75
CA GLU A 10 -70.98 -39.76 -8.62
C GLU A 10 -72.15 -38.84 -8.99
N CYS A 11 -71.87 -37.72 -9.66
CA CYS A 11 -72.90 -36.77 -10.11
C CYS A 11 -73.80 -37.40 -11.18
N ILE A 12 -73.27 -38.29 -12.02
CA ILE A 12 -74.06 -39.07 -12.97
C ILE A 12 -75.01 -40.02 -12.22
N ARG A 13 -74.49 -40.80 -11.27
CA ARG A 13 -75.26 -41.81 -10.52
C ARG A 13 -76.36 -41.20 -9.64
N THR A 14 -76.11 -40.01 -9.09
CA THR A 14 -77.06 -39.30 -8.21
C THR A 14 -78.01 -38.36 -8.96
N GLY A 15 -77.88 -38.23 -10.29
CA GLY A 15 -78.77 -37.40 -11.10
C GLY A 15 -78.57 -35.88 -10.95
N ARG A 16 -77.49 -35.40 -10.29
CA ARG A 16 -77.22 -33.96 -10.15
C ARG A 16 -76.88 -33.30 -11.48
N SER A 17 -77.66 -32.31 -11.89
CA SER A 17 -77.47 -31.57 -13.16
C SER A 17 -76.15 -30.80 -13.24
N GLN A 18 -75.56 -30.41 -12.11
CA GLN A 18 -74.32 -29.64 -12.04
C GLN A 18 -73.19 -30.45 -11.41
N CYS A 19 -72.00 -30.39 -12.01
CA CYS A 19 -70.79 -31.05 -11.50
C CYS A 19 -69.59 -30.12 -11.65
N ASP A 20 -68.90 -29.85 -10.54
CA ASP A 20 -67.72 -28.98 -10.51
C ASP A 20 -66.41 -29.75 -10.75
N GLY A 21 -66.48 -31.08 -10.92
CA GLY A 21 -65.30 -31.95 -11.03
C GLY A 21 -64.35 -31.55 -12.15
N ASN A 22 -64.88 -31.14 -13.30
CA ASN A 22 -64.05 -30.68 -14.42
C ASN A 22 -63.34 -29.35 -14.11
N ASN A 23 -64.01 -28.43 -13.42
CA ASN A 23 -63.42 -27.15 -13.00
C ASN A 23 -62.31 -27.37 -11.97
N VAL A 24 -62.54 -28.27 -11.01
CA VAL A 24 -61.54 -28.63 -10.00
C VAL A 24 -60.34 -29.33 -10.64
N ALA A 25 -60.56 -30.26 -11.57
CA ALA A 25 -59.48 -30.95 -12.28
C ALA A 25 -58.64 -29.99 -13.13
N ASN A 26 -59.28 -29.03 -13.81
CA ASN A 26 -58.59 -28.00 -14.59
C ASN A 26 -57.81 -27.03 -13.70
N ALA A 27 -58.39 -26.59 -12.58
CA ALA A 27 -57.71 -25.73 -11.61
C ALA A 27 -56.49 -26.44 -11.00
N LEU A 28 -56.64 -27.71 -10.60
CA LEU A 28 -55.54 -28.51 -10.07
C LEU A 28 -54.43 -28.70 -11.11
N SER A 29 -54.78 -29.00 -12.36
CA SER A 29 -53.80 -29.16 -13.44
C SER A 29 -53.00 -27.87 -13.67
N ARG A 30 -53.66 -26.71 -13.61
CA ARG A 30 -53.00 -25.39 -13.69
C ARG A 30 -52.07 -25.17 -12.50
N CYS A 31 -52.53 -25.39 -11.27
CA CYS A 31 -51.71 -25.27 -10.07
C CYS A 31 -50.46 -26.16 -10.14
N MET A 32 -50.62 -27.43 -10.52
CA MET A 32 -49.49 -28.37 -10.67
C MET A 32 -48.51 -27.91 -11.75
N SER A 33 -49.00 -27.33 -12.85
CA SER A 33 -48.12 -26.82 -13.92
C SER A 33 -47.33 -25.58 -13.49
N GLU A 34 -47.96 -24.66 -12.74
CA GLU A 34 -47.29 -23.48 -12.20
C GLU A 34 -46.30 -23.86 -11.10
N GLN A 35 -46.67 -24.79 -10.22
CA GLN A 35 -45.76 -25.31 -9.20
C GLN A 35 -44.47 -25.86 -9.84
N ARG A 36 -44.58 -26.66 -10.91
CA ARG A 36 -43.39 -27.19 -11.61
C ARG A 36 -42.53 -26.11 -12.24
N LYS A 37 -43.12 -25.01 -12.72
CA LYS A 37 -42.36 -23.87 -13.25
C LYS A 37 -41.60 -23.17 -12.13
N ILE A 38 -42.28 -22.90 -11.01
CA ILE A 38 -41.66 -22.27 -9.84
C ILE A 38 -40.53 -23.16 -9.29
N GLU A 39 -40.75 -24.46 -9.14
CA GLU A 39 -39.71 -25.42 -8.69
C GLU A 39 -38.52 -25.49 -9.65
N LYS A 40 -38.70 -25.13 -10.93
CA LYS A 40 -37.61 -25.05 -11.89
C LYS A 40 -36.86 -23.73 -11.73
N GLU A 41 -37.58 -22.61 -11.66
CA GLU A 41 -37.00 -21.27 -11.45
C GLU A 41 -36.25 -21.18 -10.11
N GLU A 42 -36.78 -21.82 -9.05
CA GLU A 42 -36.12 -21.92 -7.74
C GLU A 42 -34.77 -22.64 -7.86
N ARG A 43 -34.73 -23.81 -8.52
CA ARG A 43 -33.48 -24.54 -8.74
C ARG A 43 -32.47 -23.75 -9.56
N GLU A 44 -32.91 -23.06 -10.62
CA GLU A 44 -32.04 -22.21 -11.43
C GLU A 44 -31.46 -21.05 -10.59
N ALA A 45 -32.26 -20.44 -9.72
CA ALA A 45 -31.81 -19.39 -8.81
C ALA A 45 -30.85 -19.91 -7.72
N GLU A 46 -31.06 -21.13 -7.22
CA GLU A 46 -30.15 -21.79 -6.28
C GLU A 46 -28.78 -22.06 -6.92
N GLU A 47 -28.77 -22.59 -8.15
CA GLU A 47 -27.52 -22.81 -8.91
C GLU A 47 -26.78 -21.50 -9.17
N GLU A 48 -27.48 -20.41 -9.52
CA GLU A 48 -26.88 -19.09 -9.69
C GLU A 48 -26.26 -18.57 -8.39
N MET A 49 -26.98 -18.74 -7.27
CA MET A 49 -26.50 -18.39 -5.94
C MET A 49 -25.20 -19.13 -5.58
N GLU A 50 -25.10 -20.42 -5.86
CA GLU A 50 -23.89 -21.20 -5.62
C GLU A 50 -22.68 -20.66 -6.41
N VAL A 51 -22.90 -20.34 -7.69
CA VAL A 51 -21.85 -19.75 -8.54
C VAL A 51 -21.38 -18.41 -7.96
N LEU A 52 -22.31 -17.54 -7.55
CA LEU A 52 -21.99 -16.25 -6.97
C LEU A 52 -21.24 -16.39 -5.64
N GLN A 53 -21.57 -17.37 -4.80
CA GLN A 53 -20.84 -17.64 -3.56
C GLN A 53 -19.38 -18.04 -3.82
N VAL A 54 -19.13 -18.88 -4.83
CA VAL A 54 -17.77 -19.25 -5.24
C VAL A 54 -16.98 -18.02 -5.71
N GLN A 55 -17.60 -17.17 -6.52
CA GLN A 55 -16.96 -15.92 -6.99
C GLN A 55 -16.65 -14.98 -5.83
N LEU A 56 -17.59 -14.80 -4.90
CA LEU A 56 -17.43 -13.97 -3.71
C LEU A 56 -16.26 -14.47 -2.85
N SER A 57 -16.20 -15.76 -2.55
CA SER A 57 -15.12 -16.36 -1.76
C SER A 57 -13.74 -16.13 -2.41
N THR A 58 -13.67 -16.27 -3.74
CA THR A 58 -12.45 -16.03 -4.52
C THR A 58 -12.02 -14.56 -4.45
N ALA A 59 -12.98 -13.63 -4.62
CA ALA A 59 -12.74 -12.20 -4.54
C ALA A 59 -12.26 -11.78 -3.13
N LEU A 60 -12.88 -12.31 -2.08
CA LEU A 60 -12.46 -12.09 -0.69
C LEU A 60 -11.05 -12.63 -0.43
N GLY A 61 -10.71 -13.80 -0.96
CA GLY A 61 -9.36 -14.36 -0.89
C GLY A 61 -8.32 -13.46 -1.57
N ARG A 62 -8.63 -12.93 -2.75
CA ARG A 62 -7.77 -11.96 -3.46
C ARG A 62 -7.61 -10.67 -2.66
N LEU A 63 -8.69 -10.12 -2.12
CA LEU A 63 -8.66 -8.91 -1.29
C LEU A 63 -7.79 -9.10 -0.04
N SER A 64 -7.91 -10.24 0.65
CA SER A 64 -7.09 -10.57 1.81
C SER A 64 -5.60 -10.60 1.47
N ARG A 65 -5.22 -11.25 0.36
CA ARG A 65 -3.83 -11.28 -0.13
C ARG A 65 -3.29 -9.87 -0.43
N LEU A 66 -4.05 -9.06 -1.16
CA LEU A 66 -3.66 -7.68 -1.48
C LEU A 66 -3.47 -6.84 -0.22
N ARG A 67 -4.35 -6.98 0.77
CA ARG A 67 -4.22 -6.29 2.07
C ARG A 67 -2.94 -6.70 2.81
N LYS A 68 -2.58 -7.99 2.80
CA LYS A 68 -1.33 -8.48 3.40
C LYS A 68 -0.11 -7.91 2.68
N GLN A 69 -0.09 -7.96 1.34
CA GLN A 69 0.99 -7.40 0.53
C GLN A 69 1.16 -5.90 0.76
N LYS A 70 0.06 -5.13 0.81
CA LYS A 70 0.09 -3.69 1.12
C LYS A 70 0.74 -3.41 2.47
N ARG A 71 0.36 -4.15 3.51
CA ARG A 71 0.96 -3.99 4.85
C ARG A 71 2.45 -4.31 4.83
N PHE A 72 2.82 -5.45 4.25
CA PHE A 72 4.22 -5.86 4.12
C PHE A 72 5.08 -4.80 3.42
N LEU A 73 4.60 -4.23 2.31
CA LEU A 73 5.32 -3.18 1.59
C LEU A 73 5.43 -1.90 2.42
N LYS A 74 4.39 -1.51 3.14
CA LYS A 74 4.42 -0.36 4.05
C LYS A 74 5.46 -0.56 5.16
N ASP A 75 5.43 -1.73 5.80
CA ASP A 75 6.34 -2.07 6.90
C ASP A 75 7.78 -2.11 6.40
N ARG A 76 8.03 -2.77 5.25
CA ARG A 76 9.35 -2.83 4.61
C ARG A 76 9.84 -1.44 4.19
N GLY A 77 8.98 -0.59 3.66
CA GLY A 77 9.34 0.80 3.32
C GLY A 77 9.77 1.59 4.56
N SER A 78 9.01 1.47 5.65
CA SER A 78 9.36 2.12 6.93
C SER A 78 10.67 1.60 7.52
N GLU A 79 10.93 0.31 7.38
CA GLU A 79 12.18 -0.33 7.81
C GLU A 79 13.39 0.20 7.03
N LEU A 80 13.27 0.27 5.70
CA LEU A 80 14.35 0.76 4.86
C LEU A 80 14.68 2.23 5.15
N ILE A 81 13.66 3.07 5.36
CA ILE A 81 13.87 4.48 5.74
C ILE A 81 14.59 4.56 7.09
N ARG A 82 14.14 3.80 8.09
CA ARG A 82 14.76 3.83 9.42
C ARG A 82 16.22 3.39 9.39
N ARG A 83 16.53 2.30 8.68
CA ARG A 83 17.91 1.83 8.52
C ARG A 83 18.77 2.85 7.78
N GLY A 84 18.22 3.48 6.73
CA GLY A 84 18.91 4.54 5.99
C GLY A 84 19.24 5.73 6.89
N LEU A 85 18.30 6.17 7.73
CA LEU A 85 18.54 7.25 8.70
C LEU A 85 19.60 6.85 9.73
N GLN A 86 19.53 5.63 10.28
CA GLN A 86 20.54 5.13 11.21
C GLN A 86 21.94 5.10 10.59
N SER A 87 22.07 4.64 9.33
CA SER A 87 23.37 4.64 8.65
C SER A 87 23.91 6.04 8.38
N LEU A 88 23.04 7.04 8.19
CA LEU A 88 23.46 8.43 8.04
C LEU A 88 23.94 9.01 9.37
N ASP A 89 23.20 8.77 10.46
CA ASP A 89 23.59 9.20 11.80
C ASP A 89 24.95 8.59 12.22
N GLU A 90 25.18 7.32 11.88
CA GLU A 90 26.47 6.63 12.12
C GLU A 90 27.62 7.27 11.31
N LEU A 91 27.37 7.61 10.05
CA LEU A 91 28.38 8.25 9.20
C LEU A 91 28.71 9.68 9.70
N GLU A 92 27.70 10.46 10.08
CA GLU A 92 27.88 11.80 10.66
C GLU A 92 28.62 11.75 12.02
N ALA A 93 28.50 10.65 12.77
CA ALA A 93 29.29 10.45 13.99
C ALA A 93 30.77 10.18 13.65
N GLN A 94 31.04 9.33 12.66
CA GLN A 94 32.40 9.04 12.19
C GLN A 94 33.08 10.28 11.63
N ASP A 95 32.39 11.07 10.79
CA ASP A 95 32.94 12.31 10.23
C ASP A 95 33.32 13.31 11.34
N ARG A 96 32.53 13.38 12.42
CA ARG A 96 32.87 14.19 13.60
C ARG A 96 34.09 13.65 14.35
N GLU A 97 34.18 12.35 14.55
CA GLU A 97 35.35 11.72 15.19
C GLU A 97 36.63 11.95 14.39
N VAL A 98 36.55 11.85 13.05
CA VAL A 98 37.66 12.16 12.14
C VAL A 98 38.03 13.63 12.23
N ALA A 99 37.08 14.56 12.14
CA ALA A 99 37.35 15.98 12.25
C ALA A 99 38.00 16.36 13.59
N GLU A 100 37.57 15.73 14.70
CA GLU A 100 38.20 15.92 16.00
C GLU A 100 39.62 15.34 16.05
N ALA A 101 39.86 14.19 15.42
CA ALA A 101 41.18 13.58 15.34
C ALA A 101 42.12 14.44 14.48
N GLU A 102 41.65 14.94 13.34
CA GLU A 102 42.35 15.88 12.47
C GLU A 102 42.71 17.16 13.23
N ALA A 103 41.76 17.77 13.93
CA ALA A 103 42.02 18.97 14.75
C ALA A 103 43.07 18.71 15.85
N ARG A 104 43.05 17.53 16.48
CA ARG A 104 44.07 17.13 17.46
C ARG A 104 45.45 16.97 16.80
N VAL A 105 45.52 16.32 15.63
CA VAL A 105 46.77 16.15 14.88
C VAL A 105 47.31 17.49 14.40
N GLU A 106 46.46 18.39 13.91
CA GLU A 106 46.84 19.77 13.55
C GLU A 106 47.40 20.52 14.76
N GLN A 107 46.73 20.43 15.91
CA GLN A 107 47.20 21.05 17.14
C GLN A 107 48.57 20.49 17.59
N ASP A 108 48.74 19.17 17.54
CA ASP A 108 50.00 18.51 17.87
C ASP A 108 51.13 18.92 16.91
N LEU A 109 50.86 18.96 15.60
CA LEU A 109 51.79 19.43 14.56
C LEU A 109 52.23 20.88 14.81
N VAL A 110 51.27 21.77 15.11
CA VAL A 110 51.57 23.16 15.47
C VAL A 110 52.44 23.21 16.74
N SER A 111 52.12 22.40 17.76
CA SER A 111 52.87 22.34 19.02
C SER A 111 54.30 21.83 18.86
N TRP A 112 54.55 20.93 17.90
CA TRP A 112 55.87 20.40 17.56
C TRP A 112 56.69 21.36 16.70
N GLY A 113 56.15 22.55 16.38
CA GLY A 113 56.81 23.56 15.57
C GLY A 113 56.70 23.33 14.06
N ALA A 114 55.87 22.37 13.62
CA ALA A 114 55.59 22.15 12.20
C ALA A 114 54.62 23.19 11.62
N GLY A 115 54.00 24.03 12.45
CA GLY A 115 53.05 25.07 12.04
C GLY A 115 53.65 26.27 11.28
N GLU A 116 54.97 26.48 11.33
CA GLU A 116 55.64 27.60 10.65
C GLU A 116 56.68 27.19 9.58
N VAL A 117 57.03 25.90 9.43
CA VAL A 117 58.22 25.50 8.65
C VAL A 117 58.01 24.24 7.80
N PHE A 118 56.92 24.16 7.04
CA PHE A 118 56.78 23.05 6.08
C PHE A 118 56.25 23.50 4.72
N ASP A 119 57.18 23.90 3.86
CA ASP A 119 56.93 24.13 2.45
C ASP A 119 56.79 22.79 1.72
N TRP A 120 55.56 22.36 1.48
CA TRP A 120 55.24 21.12 0.75
C TRP A 120 55.87 21.07 -0.65
N SER A 121 56.14 22.24 -1.25
CA SER A 121 56.81 22.29 -2.57
C SER A 121 58.27 21.82 -2.52
N SER A 122 58.91 21.87 -1.35
CA SER A 122 60.26 21.35 -1.12
C SER A 122 60.33 19.82 -0.95
N LEU A 123 59.21 19.11 -0.74
CA LEU A 123 59.14 17.64 -0.67
C LEU A 123 58.92 16.96 -2.03
N GLY A 124 58.75 17.72 -3.12
CA GLY A 124 58.51 17.17 -4.46
C GLY A 124 57.13 16.52 -4.64
N VAL A 125 56.23 16.71 -3.69
CA VAL A 125 54.80 16.42 -3.88
C VAL A 125 54.26 17.55 -4.75
N GLY A 126 53.86 17.23 -5.99
CA GLY A 126 53.63 18.19 -7.05
C GLY A 126 52.63 19.31 -6.73
N SER A 127 52.57 20.31 -7.61
CA SER A 127 51.75 21.54 -7.53
C SER A 127 50.27 21.33 -7.21
N ASP A 128 49.77 20.11 -7.37
CA ASP A 128 48.37 19.74 -7.18
C ASP A 128 47.89 19.89 -5.72
N PHE A 129 48.80 19.96 -4.75
CA PHE A 129 48.46 20.21 -3.33
C PHE A 129 48.72 21.65 -2.87
N ALA A 130 49.35 22.48 -3.71
CA ALA A 130 49.67 23.88 -3.38
C ALA A 130 48.44 24.80 -3.41
N GLU A 131 47.34 24.39 -4.04
CA GLU A 131 46.09 25.16 -4.15
C GLU A 131 45.22 25.11 -2.88
N LEU A 132 45.52 24.26 -1.89
CA LEU A 132 44.69 24.12 -0.68
C LEU A 132 44.81 25.30 0.30
N GLY A 133 45.75 26.22 0.07
CA GLY A 133 45.90 27.45 0.86
C GLY A 133 46.34 27.19 2.32
N PRO A 134 46.85 28.22 3.02
CA PRO A 134 47.27 28.08 4.41
C PRO A 134 46.07 27.83 5.34
N LEU A 135 46.15 26.83 6.22
CA LEU A 135 45.11 26.41 7.17
C LEU A 135 44.88 27.37 8.37
N SER A 136 45.15 28.67 8.22
CA SER A 136 44.99 29.64 9.31
C SER A 136 43.66 30.40 9.21
N PRO A 137 42.80 30.43 10.24
CA PRO A 137 41.70 31.38 10.27
C PRO A 137 42.29 32.78 10.46
N SER A 138 42.05 33.68 9.51
CA SER A 138 42.54 35.05 9.58
C SER A 138 42.01 35.74 10.85
N ARG A 139 42.86 35.91 11.84
CA ARG A 139 42.58 36.66 13.06
C ARG A 139 42.78 38.15 12.78
N GLY A 140 41.82 38.74 12.08
CA GLY A 140 41.67 40.18 11.91
C GLY A 140 40.91 40.76 13.09
N THR A 141 41.61 41.51 13.91
CA THR A 141 41.14 42.29 15.06
C THR A 141 39.87 43.09 14.76
N ALA A 142 38.91 43.00 15.68
CA ALA A 142 37.81 43.94 15.82
C ALA A 142 38.36 45.35 16.07
N GLU A 143 38.20 46.24 15.11
CA GLU A 143 38.07 47.67 15.37
C GLU A 143 36.68 48.11 14.90
N GLY A 144 35.90 48.63 15.84
CA GLY A 144 34.78 49.50 15.55
C GLY A 144 34.62 50.49 16.71
N PRO A 145 33.73 51.48 16.64
CA PRO A 145 33.11 52.12 15.47
C PRO A 145 33.18 53.67 15.54
N ALA A 146 33.12 54.36 14.41
CA ALA A 146 32.61 55.74 14.23
C ALA A 146 32.75 56.09 12.73
N GLY A 147 31.83 56.71 11.99
CA GLY A 147 30.57 57.35 12.27
C GLY A 147 30.28 58.30 11.09
N ASN A 148 29.23 57.98 10.32
CA ASN A 148 28.30 58.88 9.62
C ASN A 148 28.72 59.72 8.38
N VAL A 149 27.68 59.98 7.55
CA VAL A 149 27.49 60.98 6.47
C VAL A 149 28.20 60.67 5.13
N GLY A 150 27.61 60.68 3.93
CA GLY A 150 26.30 61.06 3.42
C GLY A 150 26.45 61.46 1.92
N GLY A 151 25.46 61.10 1.10
CA GLY A 151 25.06 61.77 -0.15
C GLY A 151 26.07 61.97 -1.30
N SER A 152 25.84 61.28 -2.43
CA SER A 152 25.11 61.80 -3.61
C SER A 152 25.03 60.73 -4.69
#